data_AF-A0A1N6JA40-F1
#
_entry.id   AF-A0A1N6JA40-F1
#
_cell.length_a   1.000
_cell.length_b   1.000
_cell.length_c   1.000
_cell.angle_alpha   90.00
_cell.angle_beta   90.00
_cell.angle_gamma   90.00
#
_symmetry.space_group_name_H-M   'P 1'
#
loop_
_entity.id
_entity.type
_entity.pdbx_description
1 polymer ?
#
loop_
_entity_poly.entity_id
_entity_poly.type
_entity_poly.pdbx_seq_one_letter_code
_entity_poly.pdbx_strand_id
1 'polypeptide(L)'
;MQSYQGTYSYDSPDNVQPAEVTVTSKRIEIHLKDADGNPRTVFWYWYNVVQGKQNTLHHTGLPLQTLHVPSYEFAAIVLQRTKRRPSNPLMTIAGIGLFIIALIAAAWFWLLPYAAGRVANALPVEYEVKFGEQSYNALIKDFKILPQQTELVNQFYKELNISSVYPVKITVVEKTETNAFAIPGGHIVVFSGLLQQMQHPEELAALLAHEYSHVQLRHTTRSLVQSVGTYAMISMVFGDVTGLGAVFLENAHTLKSLEYSRKLEKEADLNGLQLLQQRNINGEGYIWLFNTLKKDSGSGSVTSEWLSSHPDLDNRVKYVKSKLVGVAPMPVSGPIQDIWKQLKTDY
;
A
#
# COMPACT_ATOMS: atom_id res chain seq x y z
N MET A 1 -45.60 25.73 32.00
CA MET A 1 -45.23 25.17 33.32
C MET A 1 -46.47 24.47 33.81
N GLN A 2 -46.41 23.17 34.03
CA GLN A 2 -47.54 22.36 34.48
C GLN A 2 -47.18 21.74 35.82
N SER A 3 -48.12 21.80 36.77
CA SER A 3 -47.94 21.30 38.12
C SER A 3 -48.85 20.09 38.35
N TYR A 4 -48.31 19.07 39.01
CA TYR A 4 -48.96 17.80 39.27
C TYR A 4 -48.79 17.41 40.74
N GLN A 5 -49.70 16.61 41.27
CA GLN A 5 -49.54 16.02 42.60
C GLN A 5 -48.99 14.60 42.45
N GLY A 6 -48.04 14.23 43.30
CA GLY A 6 -47.39 12.94 43.27
C GLY A 6 -46.82 12.54 44.62
N THR A 7 -46.09 11.43 44.62
CA THR A 7 -45.35 10.94 45.77
C THR A 7 -43.88 10.80 45.42
N TYR A 8 -43.02 11.24 46.33
CA TYR A 8 -41.58 11.18 46.18
C TYR A 8 -40.99 10.32 47.29
N SER A 9 -40.12 9.40 46.93
CA SER A 9 -39.38 8.56 47.88
C SER A 9 -37.88 8.85 47.81
N TYR A 10 -37.22 8.81 48.97
CA TYR A 10 -35.79 9.02 49.11
C TYR A 10 -35.18 7.93 49.99
N ASP A 11 -34.09 7.33 49.52
CA ASP A 11 -33.30 6.30 50.20
C ASP A 11 -33.95 4.91 50.29
N SER A 12 -35.27 4.85 50.54
CA SER A 12 -36.07 3.63 50.46
C SER A 12 -37.39 3.88 49.69
N PRO A 13 -37.92 2.90 48.93
CA PRO A 13 -39.27 2.95 48.38
C PRO A 13 -40.37 3.15 49.44
N ASP A 14 -40.10 2.82 50.70
CA ASP A 14 -41.06 2.93 51.80
C ASP A 14 -41.06 4.32 52.47
N ASN A 15 -40.01 5.13 52.24
CA ASN A 15 -39.91 6.49 52.76
C ASN A 15 -40.56 7.49 51.79
N VAL A 16 -41.89 7.48 51.75
CA VAL A 16 -42.70 8.22 50.77
C VAL A 16 -43.26 9.51 51.37
N GLN A 17 -43.14 10.62 50.64
CA GLN A 17 -43.68 11.92 51.01
C GLN A 17 -44.54 12.49 49.88
N PRO A 18 -45.65 13.19 50.18
CA PRO A 18 -46.42 13.90 49.17
C PRO A 18 -45.57 15.03 48.56
N ALA A 19 -45.66 15.17 47.25
CA ALA A 19 -44.88 16.14 46.48
C ALA A 19 -45.74 16.85 45.45
N GLU A 20 -45.52 18.16 45.32
CA GLU A 20 -45.99 18.91 44.17
C GLU A 20 -44.89 18.93 43.11
N VAL A 21 -45.22 18.53 41.89
CA VAL A 21 -44.26 18.31 40.81
C VAL A 21 -44.51 19.31 39.70
N THR A 22 -43.56 20.19 39.49
CA THR A 22 -43.58 21.11 38.36
C THR A 22 -42.70 20.59 37.24
N VAL A 23 -43.25 20.52 36.03
CA VAL A 23 -42.50 20.11 34.84
C VAL A 23 -42.15 21.30 33.96
N THR A 24 -40.87 21.41 33.62
CA THR A 24 -40.33 22.39 32.67
C THR A 24 -39.66 21.70 31.48
N SER A 25 -39.29 22.50 30.48
CA SER A 25 -38.56 21.99 29.31
C SER A 25 -37.16 21.44 29.66
N LYS A 26 -36.57 21.85 30.79
CA LYS A 26 -35.19 21.49 31.19
C LYS A 26 -35.13 20.47 32.33
N ARG A 27 -36.11 20.50 33.24
CA ARG A 27 -36.08 19.72 34.49
C ARG A 27 -37.48 19.49 35.07
N ILE A 28 -37.56 18.53 35.97
CA ILE A 28 -38.65 18.29 36.90
C ILE A 28 -38.26 18.93 38.23
N GLU A 29 -39.15 19.74 38.79
CA GLU A 29 -38.99 20.35 40.11
C GLU A 29 -39.96 19.67 41.06
N ILE A 30 -39.45 19.13 42.17
CA ILE A 30 -40.20 18.34 43.14
C ILE A 30 -40.24 19.17 44.42
N HIS A 31 -41.39 19.76 44.70
CA HIS A 31 -41.64 20.60 45.88
C HIS A 31 -42.16 19.72 47.02
N LEU A 32 -41.45 19.74 48.14
CA LEU A 32 -41.61 18.93 49.33
C LEU A 32 -41.73 19.84 50.57
N LYS A 33 -42.09 19.26 51.70
CA LYS A 33 -41.97 19.89 53.02
C LYS A 33 -40.98 19.09 53.85
N ASP A 34 -40.10 19.75 54.59
CA ASP A 34 -39.21 19.08 55.53
C ASP A 34 -39.96 18.65 56.82
N ALA A 35 -39.25 18.02 57.76
CA ALA A 35 -39.84 17.54 59.01
C ALA A 35 -40.43 18.67 59.89
N ASP A 36 -39.95 19.90 59.71
CA ASP A 36 -40.39 21.10 60.42
C ASP A 36 -41.48 21.87 59.63
N GLY A 37 -41.88 21.36 58.45
CA GLY A 37 -42.91 21.95 57.60
C GLY A 37 -42.41 23.05 56.65
N ASN A 38 -41.11 23.33 56.58
CA ASN A 38 -40.54 24.31 55.66
C ASN A 38 -40.51 23.78 54.22
N PRO A 39 -40.67 24.65 53.20
CA PRO A 39 -40.62 24.24 51.81
C PRO A 39 -39.22 23.83 51.38
N ARG A 40 -39.10 22.68 50.71
CA ARG A 40 -37.86 22.15 50.11
C ARG A 40 -38.13 21.82 48.65
N THR A 41 -37.20 22.12 47.74
CA THR A 41 -37.34 21.74 46.32
C THR A 41 -36.15 20.87 45.87
N VAL A 42 -36.44 19.75 45.21
CA VAL A 42 -35.46 18.85 44.59
C VAL A 42 -35.56 18.99 43.07
N PHE A 43 -34.42 19.12 42.40
CA PHE A 43 -34.36 19.29 40.94
C PHE A 43 -33.86 18.04 40.25
N TRP A 44 -34.66 17.50 39.34
CA TRP A 44 -34.27 16.39 38.46
C TRP A 44 -34.15 16.88 37.02
N TYR A 45 -32.96 16.80 36.44
CA TYR A 45 -32.78 17.09 35.02
C TYR A 45 -33.16 15.88 34.17
N TRP A 46 -33.78 16.10 33.03
CA TRP A 46 -34.29 15.01 32.16
C TRP A 46 -33.24 13.97 31.77
N TYR A 47 -31.96 14.34 31.68
CA TYR A 47 -30.87 13.40 31.37
C TYR A 47 -30.52 12.44 32.53
N ASN A 48 -30.97 12.74 33.75
CA ASN A 48 -30.80 11.92 34.97
C ASN A 48 -32.08 11.16 35.37
N VAL A 49 -33.07 11.09 34.47
CA VAL A 49 -34.37 10.49 34.75
C VAL A 49 -34.57 9.25 33.90
N VAL A 50 -34.94 8.15 34.53
CA VAL A 50 -35.31 6.89 33.87
C VAL A 50 -36.76 6.57 34.19
N GLN A 51 -37.53 6.21 33.18
CA GLN A 51 -38.92 5.81 33.36
C GLN A 51 -38.98 4.37 33.91
N GLY A 52 -39.67 4.20 35.05
CA GLY A 52 -39.99 2.91 35.66
C GLY A 52 -41.34 2.37 35.21
N LYS A 53 -41.88 1.40 35.95
CA LYS A 53 -43.22 0.83 35.69
C LYS A 53 -44.32 1.72 36.30
N GLN A 54 -45.55 1.69 35.78
CA GLN A 54 -46.72 2.34 36.41
C GLN A 54 -46.52 3.85 36.73
N ASN A 55 -46.09 4.65 35.74
CA ASN A 55 -45.90 6.11 35.89
C ASN A 55 -44.92 6.52 37.02
N THR A 56 -43.95 5.66 37.33
CA THR A 56 -42.82 5.98 38.20
C THR A 56 -41.64 6.49 37.38
N LEU A 57 -40.88 7.39 37.98
CA LEU A 57 -39.61 7.89 37.48
C LEU A 57 -38.54 7.63 38.53
N HIS A 58 -37.36 7.23 38.10
CA HIS A 58 -36.20 7.04 38.96
C HIS A 58 -35.11 8.04 38.60
N HIS A 59 -34.46 8.59 39.62
CA HIS A 59 -33.22 9.35 39.43
C HIS A 59 -32.03 8.39 39.24
N THR A 60 -31.08 8.72 38.37
CA THR A 60 -29.91 7.87 38.07
C THR A 60 -28.81 7.92 39.13
N GLY A 61 -28.88 8.85 40.08
CA GLY A 61 -27.92 9.01 41.17
C GLY A 61 -28.27 8.20 42.43
N LEU A 62 -27.31 8.10 43.36
CA LEU A 62 -27.49 7.51 44.69
C LEU A 62 -27.66 8.62 45.75
N PRO A 63 -28.47 8.42 46.81
CA PRO A 63 -29.30 7.23 47.09
C PRO A 63 -30.51 7.14 46.16
N LEU A 64 -31.21 6.00 46.14
CA LEU A 64 -32.35 5.76 45.25
C LEU A 64 -33.46 6.79 45.50
N GLN A 65 -33.94 7.44 44.44
CA GLN A 65 -35.05 8.39 44.50
C GLN A 65 -36.10 8.00 43.47
N THR A 66 -37.35 7.92 43.90
CA THR A 66 -38.47 7.56 43.02
C THR A 66 -39.55 8.62 43.10
N LEU A 67 -40.08 9.01 41.94
CA LEU A 67 -41.20 9.92 41.82
C LEU A 67 -42.35 9.21 41.13
N HIS A 68 -43.50 9.13 41.77
CA HIS A 68 -44.73 8.59 41.20
C HIS A 68 -45.75 9.72 41.03
N VAL A 69 -46.21 9.93 39.80
CA VAL A 69 -47.21 10.94 39.47
C VAL A 69 -48.38 10.25 38.77
N PRO A 70 -49.54 10.07 39.43
CA PRO A 70 -50.70 9.38 38.85
C PRO A 70 -51.49 10.30 37.90
N SER A 71 -50.82 10.90 36.91
CA SER A 71 -51.44 11.76 35.89
C SER A 71 -51.12 11.26 34.48
N TYR A 72 -52.16 11.11 33.65
CA TYR A 72 -52.02 10.73 32.25
C TYR A 72 -51.27 11.79 31.44
N GLU A 73 -51.53 13.07 31.69
CA GLU A 73 -50.85 14.18 31.04
C GLU A 73 -49.34 14.18 31.36
N PHE A 74 -49.00 13.94 32.63
CA PHE A 74 -47.60 13.82 33.05
C PHE A 74 -46.92 12.63 32.36
N ALA A 75 -47.59 11.47 32.30
CA ALA A 75 -47.08 10.30 31.62
C ALA A 75 -46.80 10.56 30.13
N ALA A 76 -47.66 11.32 29.45
CA ALA A 76 -47.45 11.72 28.05
C ALA A 76 -46.21 12.61 27.88
N ILE A 77 -45.98 13.57 28.80
CA ILE A 77 -44.79 14.44 28.78
C ILE A 77 -43.52 13.62 29.00
N VAL A 78 -43.54 12.71 29.98
CA VAL A 78 -42.43 11.80 30.25
C VAL A 78 -42.11 10.98 29.00
N LEU A 79 -43.10 10.32 28.39
CA LEU A 79 -42.92 9.51 27.18
C LEU A 79 -42.31 10.31 26.02
N GLN A 80 -42.65 11.59 25.89
CA GLN A 80 -42.07 12.45 24.86
C GLN A 80 -40.62 12.83 25.17
N ARG A 81 -40.27 13.02 26.45
CA ARG A 81 -38.97 13.53 26.92
C ARG A 81 -37.94 12.43 27.18
N THR A 82 -38.37 11.24 27.58
CA THR A 82 -37.52 10.07 27.86
C THR A 82 -37.34 9.14 26.66
N LYS A 83 -37.96 9.47 25.50
CA LYS A 83 -37.80 8.74 24.24
C LYS A 83 -36.33 8.78 23.79
N ARG A 84 -35.54 7.80 24.24
CA ARG A 84 -34.16 7.63 23.79
C ARG A 84 -34.16 7.40 22.27
N ARG A 85 -33.29 8.10 21.53
CA ARG A 85 -32.99 7.70 20.14
C ARG A 85 -32.51 6.25 20.20
N PRO A 86 -33.09 5.31 19.45
CA PRO A 86 -32.61 3.94 19.43
C PRO A 86 -31.17 3.96 18.90
N SER A 87 -30.21 3.65 19.78
CA SER A 87 -28.85 3.34 19.35
C SER A 87 -28.93 2.02 18.60
N ASN A 88 -28.61 2.01 17.30
CA ASN A 88 -28.57 0.79 16.51
C ASN A 88 -27.17 0.15 16.67
N PRO A 89 -26.98 -0.85 17.54
CA PRO A 89 -25.66 -1.43 17.80
C PRO A 89 -25.03 -2.02 16.53
N LEU A 90 -25.86 -2.45 15.56
CA LEU A 90 -25.41 -2.93 14.26
C LEU A 90 -24.68 -1.84 13.47
N MET A 91 -25.16 -0.59 13.52
CA MET A 91 -24.52 0.57 12.87
C MET A 91 -23.19 0.92 13.54
N THR A 92 -23.11 0.82 14.87
CA THR A 92 -21.87 1.05 15.60
C THR A 92 -20.82 -0.02 15.28
N ILE A 93 -21.23 -1.30 15.28
CA ILE A 93 -20.34 -2.42 14.92
C ILE A 93 -19.88 -2.29 13.47
N ALA A 94 -20.80 -1.99 12.54
CA ALA A 94 -20.45 -1.76 11.13
C ALA A 94 -19.48 -0.57 10.98
N GLY A 95 -19.69 0.52 11.73
CA GLY A 95 -18.79 1.67 11.73
C GLY A 95 -17.39 1.34 12.23
N ILE A 96 -17.28 0.56 13.32
CA ILE A 96 -15.98 0.07 13.83
C ILE A 96 -15.31 -0.84 12.80
N GLY A 97 -16.07 -1.75 12.18
CA GLY A 97 -15.56 -2.65 11.15
C GLY A 97 -15.00 -1.90 9.94
N LEU A 98 -15.73 -0.91 9.42
CA LEU A 98 -15.27 -0.05 8.33
C LEU A 98 -14.01 0.75 8.71
N PHE A 99 -13.93 1.23 9.93
CA PHE A 99 -12.76 1.94 10.42
C PHE A 99 -11.52 1.02 10.48
N ILE A 100 -11.67 -0.21 10.97
CA ILE A 100 -10.59 -1.21 10.99
C ILE A 100 -10.15 -1.54 9.56
N ILE A 101 -11.09 -1.76 8.64
CA ILE A 101 -10.78 -2.01 7.22
C ILE A 101 -10.01 -0.83 6.62
N ALA A 102 -10.42 0.40 6.90
CA ALA A 102 -9.73 1.60 6.45
C ALA A 102 -8.30 1.69 7.01
N LEU A 103 -8.09 1.32 8.28
CA LEU A 103 -6.75 1.26 8.88
C LEU A 103 -5.87 0.17 8.25
N ILE A 104 -6.41 -1.02 7.99
CA ILE A 104 -5.69 -2.11 7.32
C ILE A 104 -5.30 -1.68 5.89
N ALA A 105 -6.24 -1.08 5.15
CA ALA A 105 -5.97 -0.54 3.83
C ALA A 105 -4.89 0.55 3.89
N ALA A 106 -4.95 1.44 4.89
CA ALA A 106 -3.94 2.48 5.07
C ALA A 106 -2.55 1.90 5.37
N ALA A 107 -2.48 0.88 6.23
CA ALA A 107 -1.24 0.18 6.53
C ALA A 107 -0.67 -0.51 5.27
N TRP A 108 -1.54 -1.14 4.47
CA TRP A 108 -1.16 -1.82 3.24
C TRP A 108 -0.63 -0.86 2.17
N PHE A 109 -1.33 0.25 1.92
CA PHE A 109 -0.98 1.17 0.83
C PHE A 109 0.12 2.17 1.18
N TRP A 110 0.30 2.52 2.46
CA TRP A 110 1.26 3.55 2.87
C TRP A 110 2.34 3.05 3.82
N LEU A 111 1.98 2.38 4.90
CA LEU A 111 2.96 1.95 5.92
C LEU A 111 3.90 0.88 5.37
N LEU A 112 3.35 -0.12 4.67
CA LEU A 112 4.11 -1.26 4.18
C LEU A 112 5.14 -0.86 3.10
N PRO A 113 4.80 -0.12 2.02
CA PRO A 113 5.80 0.35 1.06
C PRO A 113 6.85 1.26 1.69
N TYR A 114 6.44 2.13 2.63
CA TYR A 114 7.37 2.98 3.37
C TYR A 114 8.37 2.17 4.20
N ALA A 115 7.89 1.21 4.99
CA ALA A 115 8.73 0.35 5.81
C ALA A 115 9.66 -0.51 4.94
N ALA A 116 9.15 -1.09 3.85
CA ALA A 116 9.94 -1.87 2.90
C ALA A 116 11.07 -1.04 2.30
N GLY A 117 10.80 0.21 1.91
CA GLY A 117 11.82 1.16 1.44
C GLY A 117 12.92 1.41 2.48
N ARG A 118 12.57 1.58 3.76
CA ARG A 118 13.51 1.83 4.85
C ARG A 118 14.37 0.60 5.16
N VAL A 119 13.76 -0.58 5.21
CA VAL A 119 14.46 -1.85 5.43
C VAL A 119 15.40 -2.13 4.26
N ALA A 120 14.91 -2.03 3.02
CA ALA A 120 15.72 -2.23 1.83
C ALA A 120 16.94 -1.32 1.86
N ASN A 121 16.79 -0.02 2.09
CA ASN A 121 17.92 0.92 2.14
C ASN A 121 18.89 0.68 3.31
N ALA A 122 18.43 0.08 4.41
CA ALA A 122 19.26 -0.24 5.58
C ALA A 122 20.01 -1.58 5.46
N LEU A 123 19.59 -2.47 4.54
CA LEU A 123 20.29 -3.72 4.30
C LEU A 123 21.70 -3.42 3.74
N PRO A 124 22.75 -4.11 4.21
CA PRO A 124 24.06 -4.02 3.57
C PRO A 124 24.07 -4.64 2.17
N VAL A 125 24.91 -4.12 1.28
CA VAL A 125 25.02 -4.58 -0.12
C VAL A 125 25.41 -6.05 -0.20
N GLU A 126 26.24 -6.54 0.73
CA GLU A 126 26.72 -7.91 0.78
C GLU A 126 25.58 -8.92 0.95
N TYR A 127 24.53 -8.55 1.69
CA TYR A 127 23.34 -9.39 1.84
C TYR A 127 22.54 -9.47 0.54
N GLU A 128 22.41 -8.36 -0.20
CA GLU A 128 21.78 -8.37 -1.52
C GLU A 128 22.56 -9.20 -2.52
N VAL A 129 23.89 -9.08 -2.53
CA VAL A 129 24.76 -9.88 -3.41
C VAL A 129 24.61 -11.36 -3.09
N LYS A 130 24.68 -11.75 -1.82
CA LYS A 130 24.54 -13.14 -1.40
C LYS A 130 23.17 -13.72 -1.74
N PHE A 131 22.11 -12.97 -1.43
CA PHE A 131 20.74 -13.37 -1.78
C PHE A 131 20.56 -13.46 -3.29
N GLY A 132 21.05 -12.46 -4.02
CA GLY A 132 21.04 -12.39 -5.48
C GLY A 132 21.67 -13.61 -6.16
N GLU A 133 22.86 -14.00 -5.71
CA GLU A 133 23.53 -15.21 -6.20
C GLU A 133 22.70 -16.47 -5.97
N GLN A 134 22.04 -16.60 -4.81
CA GLN A 134 21.16 -17.75 -4.54
C GLN A 134 19.92 -17.74 -5.44
N SER A 135 19.25 -16.60 -5.58
CA SER A 135 18.09 -16.45 -6.46
C SER A 135 18.43 -16.69 -7.91
N TYR A 136 19.56 -16.16 -8.39
CA TYR A 136 20.08 -16.41 -9.74
C TYR A 136 20.30 -17.91 -9.98
N ASN A 137 21.00 -18.59 -9.08
CA ASN A 137 21.29 -20.02 -9.21
C ASN A 137 20.02 -20.90 -9.19
N ALA A 138 18.95 -20.45 -8.52
CA ALA A 138 17.66 -21.13 -8.56
C ALA A 138 16.95 -20.90 -9.90
N LEU A 139 16.89 -19.65 -10.36
CA LEU A 139 16.18 -19.24 -11.56
C LEU A 139 16.83 -19.73 -12.85
N ILE A 140 18.16 -19.61 -12.97
CA ILE A 140 18.85 -19.81 -14.24
C ILE A 140 18.79 -21.27 -14.73
N LYS A 141 18.51 -22.22 -13.83
CA LYS A 141 18.33 -23.64 -14.17
C LYS A 141 17.18 -23.90 -15.13
N ASP A 142 16.18 -23.03 -15.15
CA ASP A 142 15.02 -23.14 -16.03
C ASP A 142 15.27 -22.56 -17.43
N PHE A 143 16.46 -21.97 -17.65
CA PHE A 143 16.82 -21.28 -18.87
C PHE A 143 18.03 -21.91 -19.54
N LYS A 144 18.02 -21.95 -20.88
CA LYS A 144 19.20 -22.27 -21.67
C LYS A 144 20.04 -21.00 -21.86
N ILE A 145 21.22 -20.98 -21.25
CA ILE A 145 22.17 -19.86 -21.37
C ILE A 145 22.78 -19.86 -22.77
N LEU A 146 22.97 -18.66 -23.33
CA LEU A 146 23.69 -18.40 -24.56
C LEU A 146 25.09 -17.81 -24.23
N PRO A 147 26.18 -18.61 -24.18
CA PRO A 147 27.45 -18.18 -23.62
C PRO A 147 28.13 -17.05 -24.42
N GLN A 148 28.11 -17.13 -25.74
CA GLN A 148 28.72 -16.13 -26.62
C GLN A 148 28.05 -14.77 -26.47
N GLN A 149 26.71 -14.73 -26.56
CA GLN A 149 25.91 -13.52 -26.38
C GLN A 149 26.05 -12.98 -24.95
N THR A 150 26.12 -13.86 -23.96
CA THR A 150 26.40 -13.48 -22.57
C THR A 150 27.73 -12.75 -22.47
N GLU A 151 28.80 -13.29 -23.06
CA GLU A 151 30.10 -12.64 -23.04
C GLU A 151 30.09 -11.29 -23.75
N LEU A 152 29.52 -11.20 -24.96
CA LEU A 152 29.42 -9.96 -25.72
C LEU A 152 28.63 -8.89 -24.97
N VAL A 153 27.51 -9.24 -24.34
CA VAL A 153 26.71 -8.28 -23.57
C VAL A 153 27.42 -7.81 -22.31
N ASN A 154 28.21 -8.66 -21.64
CA ASN A 154 29.05 -8.22 -20.51
C ASN A 154 30.20 -7.31 -20.97
N GLN A 155 30.82 -7.59 -22.12
CA GLN A 155 31.82 -6.69 -22.71
C GLN A 155 31.17 -5.34 -23.07
N PHE A 156 30.00 -5.36 -23.70
CA PHE A 156 29.22 -4.15 -24.01
C PHE A 156 28.97 -3.32 -22.74
N TYR A 157 28.48 -3.95 -21.66
CA TYR A 157 28.22 -3.27 -20.39
C TYR A 157 29.48 -2.68 -19.76
N LYS A 158 30.61 -3.40 -19.84
CA LYS A 158 31.90 -2.91 -19.35
C LYS A 158 32.34 -1.65 -20.11
N GLU A 159 32.15 -1.61 -21.43
CA GLU A 159 32.45 -0.44 -22.26
C GLU A 159 31.53 0.76 -21.97
N LEU A 160 30.31 0.55 -21.43
CA LEU A 160 29.47 1.65 -20.93
C LEU A 160 30.13 2.39 -19.74
N ASN A 161 31.08 1.77 -19.05
CA ASN A 161 31.83 2.36 -17.94
C ASN A 161 30.92 2.96 -16.85
N ILE A 162 29.88 2.21 -16.48
CA ILE A 162 28.96 2.55 -15.39
C ILE A 162 29.61 2.14 -14.08
N SER A 163 29.82 3.11 -13.18
CA SER A 163 30.38 2.84 -11.86
C SER A 163 29.32 2.16 -11.00
N SER A 164 29.69 1.05 -10.36
CA SER A 164 28.76 0.25 -9.56
C SER A 164 29.38 -0.24 -8.27
N VAL A 165 28.60 -0.17 -7.19
CA VAL A 165 28.89 -0.84 -5.91
C VAL A 165 28.51 -2.33 -5.94
N TYR A 166 27.69 -2.74 -6.91
CA TYR A 166 27.27 -4.11 -7.12
C TYR A 166 28.15 -4.79 -8.18
N PRO A 167 28.49 -6.08 -8.01
CA PRO A 167 29.20 -6.87 -9.01
C PRO A 167 28.24 -7.27 -10.14
N VAL A 168 27.99 -6.36 -11.08
CA VAL A 168 27.01 -6.59 -12.15
C VAL A 168 27.45 -7.73 -13.06
N LYS A 169 26.55 -8.69 -13.28
CA LYS A 169 26.71 -9.83 -14.18
C LYS A 169 25.47 -9.95 -15.04
N ILE A 170 25.65 -9.96 -16.35
CA ILE A 170 24.54 -10.09 -17.29
C ILE A 170 24.53 -11.52 -17.83
N THR A 171 23.36 -12.12 -18.01
CA THR A 171 23.21 -13.45 -18.60
C THR A 171 22.18 -13.42 -19.70
N VAL A 172 22.56 -13.88 -20.89
CA VAL A 172 21.65 -13.98 -22.02
C VAL A 172 21.09 -15.39 -22.08
N VAL A 173 19.76 -15.51 -22.19
CA VAL A 173 19.05 -16.78 -22.23
C VAL A 173 18.23 -16.94 -23.51
N GLU A 174 18.15 -18.16 -24.01
CA GLU A 174 17.39 -18.50 -25.22
C GLU A 174 15.89 -18.49 -24.94
N LYS A 175 15.25 -17.38 -25.32
CA LYS A 175 13.82 -17.13 -25.21
C LYS A 175 13.37 -16.26 -26.38
N THR A 176 12.22 -16.57 -26.95
CA THR A 176 11.66 -15.84 -28.11
C THR A 176 10.94 -14.56 -27.66
N GLU A 177 10.46 -14.55 -26.42
CA GLU A 177 9.77 -13.42 -25.82
C GLU A 177 10.71 -12.22 -25.64
N THR A 178 10.18 -11.01 -25.81
CA THR A 178 10.91 -9.78 -25.49
C THR A 178 10.86 -9.53 -23.98
N ASN A 179 11.96 -9.84 -23.28
CA ASN A 179 12.08 -9.57 -21.84
C ASN A 179 13.53 -9.37 -21.36
N ALA A 180 13.65 -8.72 -20.21
CA ALA A 180 14.84 -8.66 -19.37
C ALA A 180 14.39 -8.35 -17.94
N PHE A 181 15.17 -8.75 -16.95
CA PHE A 181 14.90 -8.40 -15.55
C PHE A 181 16.17 -8.38 -14.72
N ALA A 182 16.19 -7.50 -13.73
CA ALA A 182 17.20 -7.46 -12.69
C ALA A 182 16.83 -8.33 -11.48
N ILE A 183 17.83 -8.99 -10.90
CA ILE A 183 17.79 -9.70 -9.63
C ILE A 183 18.58 -8.86 -8.61
N PRO A 184 18.21 -8.85 -7.31
CA PRO A 184 19.00 -8.19 -6.27
C PRO A 184 20.49 -8.56 -6.36
N GLY A 185 21.38 -7.62 -6.03
CA GLY A 185 22.82 -7.91 -5.97
C GLY A 185 23.58 -7.80 -7.30
N GLY A 186 22.91 -7.53 -8.42
CA GLY A 186 23.57 -7.16 -9.68
C GLY A 186 23.48 -8.17 -10.82
N HIS A 187 22.69 -9.25 -10.68
CA HIS A 187 22.42 -10.14 -11.80
C HIS A 187 21.33 -9.54 -12.69
N ILE A 188 21.57 -9.49 -14.01
CA ILE A 188 20.59 -9.04 -15.00
C ILE A 188 20.43 -10.17 -16.02
N VAL A 189 19.20 -10.60 -16.27
CA VAL A 189 18.89 -11.63 -17.27
C VAL A 189 18.26 -10.95 -18.47
N VAL A 190 18.77 -11.24 -19.68
CA VAL A 190 18.27 -10.68 -20.95
C VAL A 190 17.82 -11.82 -21.86
N PHE A 191 16.63 -11.72 -22.42
CA PHE A 191 16.12 -12.74 -23.35
C PHE A 191 16.64 -12.46 -24.76
N SER A 192 17.07 -13.52 -25.46
CA SER A 192 17.58 -13.41 -26.82
C SER A 192 16.60 -12.77 -27.81
N GLY A 193 15.29 -12.99 -27.63
CA GLY A 193 14.24 -12.40 -28.45
C GLY A 193 14.25 -10.87 -28.40
N LEU A 194 14.55 -10.28 -27.24
CA LEU A 194 14.70 -8.82 -27.12
C LEU A 194 15.92 -8.31 -27.90
N LEU A 195 17.06 -8.99 -27.80
CA LEU A 195 18.29 -8.64 -28.54
C LEU A 195 18.12 -8.77 -30.07
N GLN A 196 17.33 -9.74 -30.51
CA GLN A 196 17.01 -9.94 -31.93
C GLN A 196 16.21 -8.76 -32.50
N GLN A 197 15.25 -8.24 -31.74
CA GLN A 197 14.36 -7.17 -32.19
C GLN A 197 15.02 -5.78 -32.19
N MET A 198 16.00 -5.54 -31.32
CA MET A 198 16.74 -4.27 -31.27
C MET A 198 17.52 -3.99 -32.56
N GLN A 199 17.50 -2.73 -33.00
CA GLN A 199 18.12 -2.26 -34.24
C GLN A 199 19.36 -1.40 -33.99
N HIS A 200 19.44 -0.76 -32.83
CA HIS A 200 20.51 0.18 -32.48
C HIS A 200 21.21 -0.21 -31.17
N PRO A 201 22.54 -0.03 -31.05
CA PRO A 201 23.26 -0.30 -29.80
C PRO A 201 22.77 0.59 -28.64
N GLU A 202 22.26 1.78 -28.93
CA GLU A 202 21.64 2.67 -27.95
C GLU A 202 20.44 2.02 -27.24
N GLU A 203 19.71 1.12 -27.91
CA GLU A 203 18.59 0.39 -27.30
C GLU A 203 19.11 -0.58 -26.23
N LEU A 204 20.21 -1.29 -26.52
CA LEU A 204 20.86 -2.17 -25.55
C LEU A 204 21.46 -1.36 -24.40
N ALA A 205 22.09 -0.22 -24.68
CA ALA A 205 22.60 0.68 -23.66
C ALA A 205 21.47 1.19 -22.74
N ALA A 206 20.33 1.59 -23.32
CA ALA A 206 19.14 2.00 -22.57
C ALA A 206 18.56 0.88 -21.71
N LEU A 207 18.44 -0.34 -22.26
CA LEU A 207 17.99 -1.50 -21.50
C LEU A 207 18.90 -1.77 -20.30
N LEU A 208 20.22 -1.86 -20.52
CA LEU A 208 21.16 -2.19 -19.46
C LEU A 208 21.25 -1.09 -18.41
N ALA A 209 21.17 0.19 -18.81
CA ALA A 209 21.11 1.31 -17.87
C ALA A 209 19.81 1.29 -17.04
N HIS A 210 18.69 0.94 -17.66
CA HIS A 210 17.39 0.79 -16.98
C HIS A 210 17.42 -0.34 -15.95
N GLU A 211 17.79 -1.55 -16.37
CA GLU A 211 17.87 -2.72 -15.47
C GLU A 211 18.88 -2.49 -14.34
N TYR A 212 20.02 -1.88 -14.65
CA TYR A 212 20.99 -1.49 -13.63
C TYR A 212 20.42 -0.45 -12.65
N SER A 213 19.60 0.49 -13.11
CA SER A 213 18.95 1.47 -12.23
C SER A 213 18.01 0.81 -11.23
N HIS A 214 17.32 -0.29 -11.60
CA HIS A 214 16.56 -1.09 -10.65
C HIS A 214 17.44 -1.72 -9.56
N VAL A 215 18.64 -2.19 -9.92
CA VAL A 215 19.62 -2.70 -8.95
C VAL A 215 20.14 -1.57 -8.05
N GLN A 216 20.64 -0.49 -8.65
CA GLN A 216 21.25 0.63 -7.94
C GLN A 216 20.27 1.29 -6.96
N LEU A 217 19.01 1.46 -7.35
CA LEU A 217 17.95 2.04 -6.53
C LEU A 217 17.24 1.01 -5.63
N ARG A 218 17.70 -0.25 -5.68
CA ARG A 218 17.25 -1.36 -4.83
C ARG A 218 15.76 -1.66 -5.01
N HIS A 219 15.22 -1.46 -6.21
CA HIS A 219 13.80 -1.67 -6.51
C HIS A 219 13.39 -3.13 -6.32
N THR A 220 14.20 -4.07 -6.80
CA THR A 220 14.00 -5.51 -6.60
C THR A 220 13.94 -5.88 -5.11
N THR A 221 14.90 -5.38 -4.32
CA THR A 221 14.97 -5.59 -2.86
C THR A 221 13.77 -4.97 -2.13
N ARG A 222 13.36 -3.76 -2.51
CA ARG A 222 12.15 -3.11 -1.96
C ARG A 222 10.91 -3.93 -2.24
N SER A 223 10.72 -4.38 -3.48
CA SER A 223 9.57 -5.21 -3.87
C SER A 223 9.57 -6.52 -3.10
N LEU A 224 10.71 -7.19 -2.95
CA LEU A 224 10.82 -8.43 -2.18
C LEU A 224 10.47 -8.23 -0.70
N VAL A 225 11.06 -7.22 -0.06
CA VAL A 225 10.77 -6.91 1.35
C VAL A 225 9.29 -6.57 1.53
N GLN A 226 8.70 -5.84 0.58
CA GLN A 226 7.28 -5.55 0.57
C GLN A 226 6.44 -6.83 0.44
N SER A 227 6.78 -7.75 -0.46
CA SER A 227 6.08 -9.04 -0.61
C SER A 227 6.15 -9.89 0.67
N VAL A 228 7.31 -9.96 1.31
CA VAL A 228 7.46 -10.66 2.60
C VAL A 228 6.60 -10.01 3.69
N GLY A 229 6.62 -8.68 3.76
CA GLY A 229 5.80 -7.94 4.72
C GLY A 229 4.29 -8.05 4.46
N THR A 230 3.88 -8.08 3.18
CA THR A 230 2.51 -8.37 2.75
C THR A 230 2.07 -9.74 3.26
N TYR A 231 2.87 -10.77 3.00
CA TYR A 231 2.55 -12.12 3.45
C TYR A 231 2.44 -12.18 4.99
N ALA A 232 3.39 -11.57 5.71
CA ALA A 232 3.33 -11.49 7.17
C ALA A 232 2.06 -10.78 7.68
N MET A 233 1.60 -9.71 7.01
CA MET A 233 0.34 -9.04 7.34
C MET A 233 -0.88 -9.93 7.11
N ILE A 234 -0.95 -10.65 5.97
CA ILE A 234 -2.03 -11.60 5.69
C ILE A 234 -2.05 -12.71 6.75
N SER A 235 -0.90 -13.31 7.04
CA SER A 235 -0.76 -14.34 8.08
C SER A 235 -1.25 -13.86 9.44
N MET A 236 -0.98 -12.60 9.81
CA MET A 236 -1.46 -12.02 11.07
C MET A 236 -2.98 -11.87 11.12
N VAL A 237 -3.62 -11.53 9.99
CA VAL A 237 -5.08 -11.35 9.90
C VAL A 237 -5.81 -12.70 9.92
N PHE A 238 -5.29 -13.71 9.23
CA PHE A 238 -5.96 -15.00 9.04
C PHE A 238 -5.47 -16.12 9.96
N GLY A 239 -4.42 -15.88 10.75
CA GLY A 239 -3.89 -16.84 11.73
C GLY A 239 -3.08 -17.99 11.11
N ASP A 240 -2.69 -17.90 9.85
CA ASP A 240 -1.87 -18.90 9.18
C ASP A 240 -0.38 -18.51 9.20
N VAL A 241 0.37 -19.13 10.10
CA VAL A 241 1.83 -18.91 10.28
C VAL A 241 2.67 -19.96 9.54
N THR A 242 2.05 -20.83 8.75
CA THR A 242 2.78 -21.88 8.03
C THR A 242 3.30 -21.35 6.70
N GLY A 243 4.60 -21.02 6.61
CA GLY A 243 5.25 -20.90 5.30
C GLY A 243 6.19 -19.73 5.02
N LEU A 244 6.65 -18.95 5.99
CA LEU A 244 7.62 -17.86 5.72
C LEU A 244 8.87 -18.33 4.93
N GLY A 245 9.31 -19.59 5.10
CA GLY A 245 10.39 -20.18 4.32
C GLY A 245 10.01 -20.58 2.88
N ALA A 246 8.76 -20.98 2.64
CA ALA A 246 8.25 -21.27 1.30
C ALA A 246 8.14 -19.99 0.47
N VAL A 247 7.77 -18.87 1.10
CA VAL A 247 7.72 -17.55 0.49
C VAL A 247 9.07 -17.15 -0.11
N PHE A 248 10.20 -17.42 0.54
CA PHE A 248 11.52 -17.05 -0.02
C PHE A 248 11.88 -17.84 -1.30
N LEU A 249 11.54 -19.13 -1.38
CA LEU A 249 11.76 -19.94 -2.59
C LEU A 249 10.75 -19.62 -3.70
N GLU A 250 9.49 -19.39 -3.34
CA GLU A 250 8.42 -18.99 -4.26
C GLU A 250 8.69 -17.60 -4.86
N ASN A 251 9.23 -16.66 -4.06
CA ASN A 251 9.59 -15.32 -4.53
C ASN A 251 10.71 -15.33 -5.57
N ALA A 252 11.60 -16.34 -5.61
CA ALA A 252 12.61 -16.43 -6.66
C ALA A 252 11.94 -16.51 -8.03
N HIS A 253 10.93 -17.37 -8.21
CA HIS A 253 10.14 -17.43 -9.44
C HIS A 253 9.22 -16.22 -9.62
N THR A 254 8.90 -15.47 -8.56
CA THR A 254 8.21 -14.17 -8.67
C THR A 254 9.14 -13.08 -9.20
N LEU A 255 10.48 -13.19 -9.08
CA LEU A 255 11.41 -12.17 -9.56
C LEU A 255 11.29 -11.92 -11.08
N LYS A 256 11.00 -12.96 -11.88
CA LYS A 256 10.77 -12.81 -13.33
C LYS A 256 9.46 -12.09 -13.69
N SER A 257 8.51 -12.04 -12.76
CA SER A 257 7.18 -11.43 -12.93
C SER A 257 6.96 -10.27 -11.95
N LEU A 258 8.04 -9.65 -11.47
CA LEU A 258 7.93 -8.50 -10.60
C LEU A 258 7.39 -7.33 -11.40
N GLU A 259 6.17 -6.92 -11.08
CA GLU A 259 5.60 -5.68 -11.58
C GLU A 259 6.11 -4.50 -10.75
N TYR A 260 6.77 -3.56 -11.41
CA TYR A 260 7.18 -2.33 -10.76
C TYR A 260 6.09 -1.27 -10.85
N SER A 261 5.93 -0.50 -9.77
CA SER A 261 5.02 0.65 -9.81
C SER A 261 5.50 1.68 -10.83
N ARG A 262 4.56 2.43 -11.45
CA ARG A 262 4.87 3.55 -12.36
C ARG A 262 5.89 4.55 -11.81
N LYS A 263 5.95 4.70 -10.47
CA LYS A 263 6.93 5.56 -9.81
C LYS A 263 8.35 4.98 -9.89
N LEU A 264 8.52 3.68 -9.65
CA LEU A 264 9.81 3.00 -9.73
C LEU A 264 10.33 2.94 -11.17
N GLU A 265 9.45 2.69 -12.14
CA GLU A 265 9.79 2.77 -13.56
C GLU A 265 10.33 4.15 -13.96
N LYS A 266 9.65 5.21 -13.52
CA LYS A 266 10.09 6.58 -13.76
C LYS A 266 11.44 6.89 -13.10
N GLU A 267 11.67 6.38 -11.89
CA GLU A 267 12.96 6.52 -11.20
C GLU A 267 14.08 5.81 -11.96
N ALA A 268 13.82 4.60 -12.47
CA ALA A 268 14.77 3.83 -13.27
C ALA A 268 15.07 4.50 -14.62
N ASP A 269 14.04 4.96 -15.35
CA ASP A 269 14.19 5.69 -16.62
C ASP A 269 15.07 6.94 -16.45
N LEU A 270 14.86 7.69 -15.37
CA LEU A 270 15.62 8.91 -15.09
C LEU A 270 17.06 8.64 -14.77
N ASN A 271 17.29 7.68 -13.88
CA ASN A 271 18.62 7.35 -13.42
C ASN A 271 19.42 6.77 -14.59
N GLY A 272 18.85 5.84 -15.35
CA GLY A 272 19.51 5.25 -16.51
C GLY A 272 19.76 6.27 -17.63
N LEU A 273 18.82 7.18 -17.89
CA LEU A 273 19.06 8.29 -18.82
C LEU A 273 20.23 9.17 -18.36
N GLN A 274 20.31 9.49 -17.06
CA GLN A 274 21.42 10.25 -16.50
C GLN A 274 22.75 9.49 -16.62
N LEU A 275 22.76 8.17 -16.40
CA LEU A 275 23.93 7.32 -16.58
C LEU A 275 24.44 7.37 -18.02
N LEU A 276 23.55 7.25 -19.02
CA LEU A 276 23.91 7.34 -20.44
C LEU A 276 24.40 8.74 -20.82
N GLN A 277 23.74 9.80 -20.35
CA GLN A 277 24.14 11.19 -20.61
C GLN A 277 25.55 11.49 -20.10
N GLN A 278 25.88 11.04 -18.89
CA GLN A 278 27.22 11.19 -18.31
C GLN A 278 28.31 10.49 -19.14
N ARG A 279 27.93 9.54 -20.01
CA ARG A 279 28.82 8.75 -20.89
C ARG A 279 28.74 9.21 -22.34
N ASN A 280 28.04 10.31 -22.61
CA ASN A 280 27.80 10.85 -23.95
C ASN A 280 27.12 9.85 -24.90
N ILE A 281 26.31 8.93 -24.35
CA ILE A 281 25.52 7.98 -25.14
C ILE A 281 24.16 8.60 -25.44
N ASN A 282 23.72 8.50 -26.69
CA ASN A 282 22.43 9.01 -27.13
C ASN A 282 21.26 8.37 -26.35
N GLY A 283 20.58 9.19 -25.54
CA GLY A 283 19.43 8.76 -24.74
C GLY A 283 18.15 8.50 -25.53
N GLU A 284 18.10 8.78 -26.85
CA GLU A 284 17.00 8.35 -27.72
C GLU A 284 16.87 6.83 -27.79
N GLY A 285 17.91 6.08 -27.40
CA GLY A 285 17.86 4.62 -27.22
C GLY A 285 16.69 4.13 -26.37
N TYR A 286 16.28 4.89 -25.35
CA TYR A 286 15.08 4.58 -24.56
C TYR A 286 13.81 4.63 -25.41
N ILE A 287 13.67 5.65 -26.26
CA ILE A 287 12.50 5.81 -27.12
C ILE A 287 12.46 4.68 -28.15
N TRP A 288 13.61 4.33 -28.74
CA TRP A 288 13.73 3.24 -29.69
C TRP A 288 13.41 1.89 -29.04
N LEU A 289 13.98 1.61 -27.86
CA LEU A 289 13.71 0.41 -27.08
C LEU A 289 12.20 0.27 -26.77
N PHE A 290 11.55 1.34 -26.29
CA PHE A 290 10.12 1.31 -26.01
C PHE A 290 9.28 1.06 -27.27
N ASN A 291 9.70 1.56 -28.42
CA ASN A 291 9.03 1.26 -29.68
C ASN A 291 9.25 -0.20 -30.12
N THR A 292 10.45 -0.74 -29.92
CA THR A 292 10.78 -2.15 -30.15
C THR A 292 9.88 -3.07 -29.32
N LEU A 293 9.72 -2.79 -28.03
CA LEU A 293 8.85 -3.53 -27.12
C LEU A 293 7.35 -3.42 -27.48
N LYS A 294 6.90 -2.26 -27.98
CA LYS A 294 5.52 -2.08 -28.45
C LYS A 294 5.21 -2.88 -29.71
N LYS A 295 6.14 -2.96 -30.66
CA LYS A 295 5.94 -3.68 -31.92
C LYS A 295 5.68 -5.16 -31.68
N ASP A 296 6.38 -5.76 -30.71
CA ASP A 296 6.19 -7.17 -30.33
C ASP A 296 4.80 -7.44 -29.73
N SER A 297 4.20 -6.44 -29.09
CA SER A 297 2.87 -6.54 -28.46
C SER A 297 1.69 -6.42 -29.45
N GLY A 298 1.94 -6.06 -30.72
CA GLY A 298 0.89 -5.75 -31.71
C GLY A 298 0.59 -6.86 -32.73
N SER A 299 1.38 -7.94 -32.77
CA SER A 299 1.37 -8.95 -33.84
C SER A 299 0.50 -10.19 -33.57
N GLY A 300 -0.45 -10.12 -32.63
CA GLY A 300 -1.24 -11.29 -32.21
C GLY A 300 -0.49 -12.24 -31.25
N SER A 301 0.73 -11.86 -30.85
CA SER A 301 1.48 -12.48 -29.76
C SER A 301 0.97 -11.99 -28.40
N VAL A 302 1.12 -12.85 -27.39
CA VAL A 302 0.94 -12.51 -25.96
C VAL A 302 1.65 -11.18 -25.69
N THR A 303 1.01 -10.26 -24.96
CA THR A 303 1.64 -9.01 -24.51
C THR A 303 3.08 -9.24 -24.08
N SER A 304 4.03 -8.43 -24.58
CA SER A 304 5.45 -8.53 -24.23
C SER A 304 5.60 -8.76 -22.71
N GLU A 305 6.31 -9.81 -22.30
CA GLU A 305 6.48 -10.13 -20.87
C GLU A 305 7.15 -8.97 -20.13
N TRP A 306 8.00 -8.20 -20.82
CA TRP A 306 8.57 -6.96 -20.31
C TRP A 306 7.51 -5.89 -20.04
N LEU A 307 6.47 -5.77 -20.88
CA LEU A 307 5.40 -4.80 -20.67
C LEU A 307 4.55 -5.15 -19.44
N SER A 308 4.42 -6.44 -19.14
CA SER A 308 3.75 -6.93 -17.93
C SER A 308 4.53 -6.49 -16.67
N SER A 309 5.85 -6.67 -16.65
CA SER A 309 6.69 -6.25 -15.51
C SER A 309 6.97 -4.73 -15.46
N HIS A 310 6.96 -4.05 -16.62
CA HIS A 310 7.30 -2.63 -16.77
C HIS A 310 6.21 -1.85 -17.55
N PRO A 311 5.10 -1.49 -16.90
CA PRO A 311 3.94 -0.90 -17.57
C PRO A 311 4.15 0.55 -18.04
N ASP A 312 3.15 1.07 -18.76
CA ASP A 312 2.97 2.50 -19.08
C ASP A 312 3.99 3.13 -20.07
N LEU A 313 4.34 2.38 -21.12
CA LEU A 313 5.30 2.83 -22.14
C LEU A 313 4.93 4.18 -22.79
N ASP A 314 3.65 4.49 -23.00
CA ASP A 314 3.23 5.75 -23.65
C ASP A 314 3.59 6.99 -22.82
N ASN A 315 3.34 6.95 -21.51
CA ASN A 315 3.70 8.06 -20.64
C ASN A 315 5.21 8.12 -20.42
N ARG A 316 5.89 6.97 -20.36
CA ARG A 316 7.37 6.90 -20.26
C ARG A 316 8.05 7.52 -21.48
N VAL A 317 7.59 7.23 -22.70
CA VAL A 317 8.08 7.91 -23.93
C VAL A 317 7.91 9.43 -23.85
N LYS A 318 6.73 9.93 -23.45
CA LYS A 318 6.50 11.37 -23.30
C LYS A 318 7.45 11.99 -22.29
N TYR A 319 7.66 11.29 -21.18
CA TYR A 319 8.52 11.72 -20.11
C TYR A 319 9.99 11.76 -20.52
N VAL A 320 10.53 10.70 -21.12
CA VAL A 320 11.91 10.65 -21.64
C VAL A 320 12.13 11.73 -22.70
N LYS A 321 11.19 11.91 -23.64
CA LYS A 321 11.25 13.00 -24.63
C LYS A 321 11.38 14.38 -23.99
N SER A 322 10.66 14.63 -22.90
CA SER A 322 10.75 15.91 -22.18
C SER A 322 12.13 16.15 -21.54
N LYS A 323 12.91 15.10 -21.30
CA LYS A 323 14.26 15.16 -20.71
C LYS A 323 15.40 15.21 -21.73
N LEU A 324 15.13 14.85 -22.98
CA LEU A 324 16.11 14.88 -24.07
C LEU A 324 16.21 16.24 -24.78
N VAL A 325 15.31 17.18 -24.50
CA VAL A 325 15.32 18.52 -25.12
C VAL A 325 16.64 19.24 -24.83
N GLY A 326 17.41 19.54 -25.88
CA GLY A 326 18.67 20.28 -25.81
C GLY A 326 19.94 19.42 -25.67
N VAL A 327 19.82 18.09 -25.65
CA VAL A 327 20.98 17.18 -25.67
C VAL A 327 21.22 16.74 -27.12
N ALA A 328 22.35 17.13 -27.72
CA ALA A 328 22.70 16.67 -29.05
C ALA A 328 23.04 15.16 -28.99
N PRO A 329 22.37 14.31 -29.80
CA PRO A 329 22.63 12.88 -29.79
C PRO A 329 24.02 12.62 -30.38
N MET A 330 24.92 12.03 -29.59
CA MET A 330 26.11 11.39 -30.13
C MET A 330 25.81 9.89 -30.28
N PRO A 331 25.84 9.35 -31.51
CA PRO A 331 25.68 7.93 -31.71
C PRO A 331 26.81 7.19 -31.01
N VAL A 332 26.52 5.98 -30.56
CA VAL A 332 27.51 5.07 -30.03
C VAL A 332 28.59 4.82 -31.09
N SER A 333 29.86 4.86 -30.68
CA SER A 333 31.00 4.65 -31.58
C SER A 333 32.10 3.83 -30.90
N GLY A 334 33.08 3.37 -31.69
CA GLY A 334 34.22 2.60 -31.19
C GLY A 334 33.83 1.21 -30.67
N PRO A 335 34.42 0.74 -29.55
CA PRO A 335 34.28 -0.64 -29.06
C PRO A 335 32.83 -1.11 -28.91
N ILE A 336 31.95 -0.24 -28.41
CA ILE A 336 30.52 -0.57 -28.20
C ILE A 336 29.84 -0.91 -29.53
N GLN A 337 30.14 -0.14 -30.59
CA GLN A 337 29.56 -0.34 -31.92
C GLN A 337 30.08 -1.64 -32.57
N ASP A 338 31.32 -2.02 -32.31
CA ASP A 338 31.92 -3.25 -32.84
C ASP A 338 31.37 -4.49 -32.12
N ILE A 339 31.26 -4.43 -30.79
CA ILE A 339 30.61 -5.48 -29.98
C ILE A 339 29.15 -5.67 -30.43
N TRP A 340 28.43 -4.58 -30.68
CA TRP A 340 27.07 -4.63 -31.20
C TRP A 340 26.97 -5.35 -32.55
N LYS A 341 27.88 -5.06 -33.49
CA LYS A 341 27.90 -5.74 -34.80
C LYS A 341 28.15 -7.24 -34.65
N GLN A 342 29.08 -7.63 -33.76
CA GLN A 342 29.32 -9.05 -33.46
C GLN A 342 28.07 -9.70 -32.88
N LEU A 343 27.45 -9.06 -31.89
CA LEU A 343 26.21 -9.55 -31.27
C LEU A 343 25.07 -9.73 -32.28
N LYS A 344 24.95 -8.83 -33.26
CA LYS A 344 23.93 -8.93 -34.33
C LYS A 344 24.28 -9.89 -35.44
N THR A 345 25.52 -10.34 -35.57
CA THR A 345 25.91 -11.36 -36.57
C THR A 345 25.41 -12.74 -36.17
N ASP A 346 25.19 -12.97 -34.88
CA ASP A 346 24.68 -14.22 -34.32
C ASP A 346 23.15 -14.36 -34.39
N TYR A 347 22.45 -13.42 -35.05
CA TYR A 347 20.99 -13.36 -35.18
C TYR A 347 20.56 -13.15 -36.64
#